data_AF-A0A8J8FJZ8-F1
#
_entry.id   AF-A0A8J8FJZ8-F1
#
_cell.length_a   1.000
_cell.length_b   1.000
_cell.length_c   1.000
_cell.angle_alpha   90.00
_cell.angle_beta   90.00
_cell.angle_gamma   90.00
#
_symmetry.space_group_name_H-M   'P 1'
#
loop_
_entity.id
_entity.type
_entity.pdbx_description
1 polymer ?
#
loop_
_entity_poly.entity_id
_entity_poly.type
_entity_poly.pdbx_seq_one_letter_code
_entity_poly.pdbx_strand_id
1 'polypeptide(L)'
;MKITVLRSVLIVALMMLTACSSIMPKKTSEQVQVAEKVLLVSGYAQIQNQPQLTAKQNRFAIEQAAKIKAYRALADLLYSENLNNGLLVADQVIKDESFRIYADLFLREAKVVGFQKIMDQQKVLLKLHLTPRFYHCISSTVEIVSQCLQEDGKTLFTRIGYQQAEMETVNVSCPECFASLSVSGFSKEKNEVDRAMLDYGFYDSEGMINLTVRTMLNYIGLTQIIFK
;
A
#
# COMPACT_ATOMS: atom_id res chain seq x y z
N MET A 1 41.84 44.62 -30.13
CA MET A 1 41.07 44.32 -28.89
C MET A 1 39.56 44.59 -28.99
N LYS A 2 39.07 45.61 -29.71
CA LYS A 2 37.62 45.90 -29.80
C LYS A 2 36.79 44.88 -30.62
N ILE A 3 37.38 44.29 -31.66
CA ILE A 3 36.70 43.35 -32.58
C ILE A 3 36.54 41.95 -31.96
N THR A 4 37.48 41.51 -31.12
CA THR A 4 37.41 40.20 -30.44
C THR A 4 36.36 40.20 -29.33
N VAL A 5 36.19 41.31 -28.62
CA VAL A 5 35.13 41.49 -27.61
C VAL A 5 33.74 41.56 -28.25
N LEU A 6 33.62 42.21 -29.41
CA LEU A 6 32.35 42.25 -30.15
C LEU A 6 31.93 40.85 -30.64
N ARG A 7 32.91 40.02 -31.08
CA ARG A 7 32.65 38.63 -31.49
C ARG A 7 32.26 37.74 -30.31
N SER A 8 32.89 37.89 -29.14
CA SER A 8 32.50 37.10 -27.96
C SER A 8 31.10 37.48 -27.45
N VAL A 9 30.72 38.76 -27.50
CA VAL A 9 29.37 39.20 -27.11
C VAL A 9 28.30 38.68 -28.08
N LEU A 10 28.59 38.65 -29.38
CA LEU A 10 27.68 38.10 -30.39
C LEU A 10 27.43 36.60 -30.21
N ILE A 11 28.46 35.83 -29.86
CA ILE A 11 28.35 34.38 -29.65
C ILE A 11 27.55 34.06 -28.38
N VAL A 12 27.76 34.81 -27.30
CA VAL A 12 26.98 34.66 -26.05
C VAL A 12 25.51 35.04 -26.25
N ALA A 13 25.23 36.07 -27.05
CA ALA A 13 23.85 36.44 -27.40
C ALA A 13 23.15 35.35 -28.22
N LEU A 14 23.85 34.66 -29.13
CA LEU A 14 23.30 33.57 -29.93
C LEU A 14 22.97 32.33 -29.09
N MET A 15 23.72 32.06 -28.02
CA MET A 15 23.42 30.95 -27.09
C MET A 15 22.19 31.20 -26.21
N MET A 16 21.81 32.46 -25.96
CA MET A 16 20.62 32.77 -25.17
C MET A 16 19.30 32.58 -25.94
N LEU A 17 19.35 32.53 -27.28
CA LEU A 17 18.17 32.37 -28.14
C LEU A 17 17.71 30.90 -28.28
N THR A 18 18.54 29.90 -27.94
CA THR A 18 18.18 28.48 -28.04
C THR A 18 17.54 27.90 -26.77
N ALA A 19 17.48 28.67 -25.69
CA ALA A 19 16.94 28.21 -24.39
C ALA A 19 15.40 28.23 -24.28
N CYS A 20 14.67 28.74 -25.28
CA CYS A 20 13.22 28.97 -25.18
C CYS A 20 12.30 27.97 -25.92
N SER A 21 12.78 26.83 -26.42
CA SER A 21 11.90 25.88 -27.17
C SER A 21 11.38 24.66 -26.41
N SER A 22 11.49 24.59 -25.08
CA SER A 22 10.96 23.47 -24.29
C SER A 22 9.54 23.68 -23.76
N ILE A 23 8.67 24.37 -24.50
CA ILE A 23 7.23 24.39 -24.21
C ILE A 23 6.63 23.16 -24.91
N MET A 24 6.58 22.04 -24.19
CA MET A 24 5.73 20.91 -24.57
C MET A 24 4.28 21.42 -24.67
N PRO A 25 3.61 21.26 -25.81
CA PRO A 25 2.19 21.54 -25.88
C PRO A 25 1.48 20.53 -24.97
N LYS A 26 0.91 21.02 -23.87
CA LYS A 26 -0.05 20.27 -23.06
C LYS A 26 -1.17 19.87 -24.02
N LYS A 27 -1.23 18.59 -24.40
CA LYS A 27 -2.37 18.05 -25.14
C LYS A 27 -3.60 18.34 -24.30
N THR A 28 -4.41 19.29 -24.75
CA THR A 28 -5.77 19.45 -24.28
C THR A 28 -6.50 18.18 -24.70
N SER A 29 -6.45 17.16 -23.84
CA SER A 29 -7.38 16.06 -23.87
C SER A 29 -8.75 16.68 -23.83
N GLU A 30 -9.51 16.49 -24.89
CA GLU A 30 -10.94 16.66 -24.94
C GLU A 30 -11.51 16.09 -23.63
N GLN A 31 -11.91 16.97 -22.71
CA GLN A 31 -12.41 16.55 -21.42
C GLN A 31 -13.81 16.01 -21.64
N VAL A 32 -13.90 14.70 -21.92
CA VAL A 32 -15.13 13.95 -21.70
C VAL A 32 -15.48 14.16 -20.23
N GLN A 33 -16.50 14.99 -19.98
CA GLN A 33 -17.00 15.27 -18.65
C GLN A 33 -17.61 13.98 -18.10
N VAL A 34 -16.79 13.18 -17.41
CA VAL A 34 -17.28 11.97 -16.74
C VAL A 34 -18.09 12.44 -15.54
N ALA A 35 -19.40 12.20 -15.59
CA ALA A 35 -20.28 12.47 -14.47
C ALA A 35 -19.90 11.61 -13.25
N GLU A 36 -20.08 12.14 -12.05
CA GLU A 36 -19.92 11.37 -10.82
C GLU A 36 -20.86 10.15 -10.85
N LYS A 37 -20.30 8.97 -10.60
CA LYS A 37 -21.07 7.71 -10.58
C LYS A 37 -21.00 7.10 -9.18
N VAL A 38 -22.12 6.54 -8.72
CA VAL A 38 -22.18 5.86 -7.43
C VAL A 38 -22.37 4.37 -7.66
N LEU A 39 -21.45 3.56 -7.15
CA LEU A 39 -21.61 2.10 -7.08
C LEU A 39 -22.32 1.74 -5.78
N LEU A 40 -23.42 1.00 -5.88
CA LEU A 40 -24.17 0.51 -4.73
C LEU A 40 -24.29 -1.02 -4.84
N VAL A 41 -23.79 -1.73 -3.84
CA VAL A 41 -23.86 -3.19 -3.80
C VAL A 41 -24.35 -3.69 -2.45
N SER A 42 -24.77 -4.96 -2.41
CA SER A 42 -25.17 -5.62 -1.19
C SER A 42 -24.50 -6.98 -1.02
N GLY A 43 -24.19 -7.33 0.23
CA GLY A 43 -23.66 -8.63 0.61
C GLY A 43 -24.54 -9.31 1.64
N TYR A 44 -24.64 -10.64 1.54
CA TYR A 44 -25.56 -11.46 2.35
C TYR A 44 -24.82 -12.56 3.11
N ALA A 45 -24.97 -12.63 4.42
CA ALA A 45 -24.50 -13.75 5.22
C ALA A 45 -25.66 -14.47 5.91
N GLN A 46 -25.59 -15.81 5.96
CA GLN A 46 -26.53 -16.61 6.74
C GLN A 46 -26.23 -16.44 8.22
N ILE A 47 -27.28 -16.39 9.03
CA ILE A 47 -27.19 -16.42 10.48
C ILE A 47 -26.79 -17.83 10.90
N GLN A 48 -25.57 -17.96 11.43
CA GLN A 48 -25.08 -19.21 11.99
C GLN A 48 -24.91 -19.01 13.49
N ASN A 49 -25.70 -19.72 14.29
CA ASN A 49 -25.55 -19.72 15.73
C ASN A 49 -24.50 -20.76 16.11
N GLN A 50 -23.25 -20.33 16.25
CA GLN A 50 -22.21 -21.21 16.75
C GLN A 50 -22.38 -21.37 18.27
N PRO A 51 -22.50 -22.61 18.79
CA PRO A 51 -22.74 -22.86 20.21
C PRO A 51 -21.55 -22.42 21.09
N GLN A 52 -20.35 -22.33 20.48
CA GLN A 52 -19.11 -21.91 21.13
C GLN A 52 -19.05 -20.38 21.38
N LEU A 53 -19.93 -19.60 20.73
CA LEU A 53 -19.90 -18.14 20.74
C LEU A 53 -21.11 -17.57 21.49
N THR A 54 -20.88 -16.45 22.19
CA THR A 54 -21.98 -15.67 22.76
C THR A 54 -22.87 -15.10 21.65
N ALA A 55 -24.13 -14.78 21.98
CA ALA A 55 -25.06 -14.17 21.02
C ALA A 55 -24.49 -12.88 20.38
N LYS A 56 -23.74 -12.08 21.13
CA LYS A 56 -23.07 -10.87 20.62
C LYS A 56 -21.95 -11.21 19.63
N GLN A 57 -21.13 -12.22 19.93
CA GLN A 57 -20.05 -12.68 19.04
C GLN A 57 -20.60 -13.27 17.75
N ASN A 58 -21.65 -14.09 17.83
CA ASN A 58 -22.34 -14.63 16.64
C ASN A 58 -22.86 -13.49 15.76
N ARG A 59 -23.54 -12.50 16.35
CA ARG A 59 -24.03 -11.33 15.60
C ARG A 59 -22.89 -10.57 14.89
N PHE A 60 -21.80 -10.29 15.60
CA PHE A 60 -20.65 -9.62 15.01
C PHE A 60 -20.03 -10.43 13.86
N ALA A 61 -19.88 -11.75 14.04
CA ALA A 61 -19.34 -12.64 13.02
C ALA A 61 -20.19 -12.61 11.73
N ILE A 62 -21.52 -12.64 11.88
CA ILE A 62 -22.46 -12.59 10.75
C ILE A 62 -22.39 -11.23 10.04
N GLU A 63 -22.37 -10.11 10.79
CA GLU A 63 -22.25 -8.77 10.23
C GLU A 63 -20.93 -8.61 9.44
N GLN A 64 -19.82 -9.12 9.97
CA GLN A 64 -18.52 -9.11 9.29
C GLN A 64 -18.51 -9.99 8.04
N ALA A 65 -19.11 -11.18 8.10
CA ALA A 65 -19.24 -12.06 6.94
C ALA A 65 -20.06 -11.42 5.82
N ALA A 66 -21.17 -10.74 6.16
CA ALA A 66 -22.00 -10.02 5.20
C ALA A 66 -21.24 -8.84 4.59
N LYS A 67 -20.50 -8.09 5.41
CA LYS A 67 -19.65 -6.98 4.96
C LYS A 67 -18.56 -7.45 3.98
N ILE A 68 -17.84 -8.53 4.29
CA ILE A 68 -16.81 -9.09 3.40
C ILE A 68 -17.42 -9.48 2.04
N LYS A 69 -18.60 -10.12 2.04
CA LYS A 69 -19.29 -10.46 0.79
C LYS A 69 -19.72 -9.22 0.00
N ALA A 70 -20.15 -8.16 0.68
CA ALA A 70 -20.47 -6.89 0.04
C ALA A 70 -19.24 -6.28 -0.62
N TYR A 71 -18.07 -6.32 0.04
CA TYR A 71 -16.81 -5.84 -0.55
C TYR A 71 -16.38 -6.64 -1.78
N ARG A 72 -16.58 -7.97 -1.80
CA ARG A 72 -16.31 -8.79 -2.99
C ARG A 72 -17.17 -8.36 -4.17
N ALA A 73 -18.49 -8.24 -3.95
CA ALA A 73 -19.41 -7.77 -4.99
C ALA A 73 -19.06 -6.34 -5.45
N LEU A 74 -18.58 -5.48 -4.53
CA LEU A 74 -18.13 -4.13 -4.89
C LEU A 74 -16.87 -4.16 -5.75
N ALA A 75 -15.90 -5.01 -5.42
CA ALA A 75 -14.68 -5.19 -6.19
C ALA A 75 -14.99 -5.70 -7.60
N ASP A 76 -15.86 -6.70 -7.72
CA ASP A 76 -16.29 -7.24 -9.02
C ASP A 76 -16.92 -6.14 -9.89
N LEU A 77 -17.79 -5.32 -9.29
CA LEU A 77 -18.44 -4.21 -9.99
C LEU A 77 -17.44 -3.11 -10.37
N LEU A 78 -16.49 -2.79 -9.49
CA LEU A 78 -15.46 -1.79 -9.74
C LEU A 78 -14.53 -2.22 -10.87
N TYR A 79 -14.08 -3.47 -10.88
CA TYR A 79 -13.19 -3.98 -11.94
C TYR A 79 -13.91 -4.12 -13.28
N SER A 80 -15.23 -4.31 -13.27
CA SER A 80 -16.08 -4.32 -14.46
C SER A 80 -16.51 -2.91 -14.92
N GLU A 81 -16.05 -1.85 -14.26
CA GLU A 81 -16.38 -0.47 -14.64
C GLU A 81 -15.67 -0.09 -15.94
N ASN A 82 -16.42 0.51 -16.86
CA ASN A 82 -15.89 1.01 -18.13
C ASN A 82 -15.17 2.36 -17.92
N LEU A 83 -14.01 2.49 -18.56
CA LEU A 83 -13.24 3.72 -18.65
C LEU A 83 -13.50 4.42 -19.98
N ASN A 84 -13.21 5.71 -20.03
CA ASN A 84 -13.46 6.57 -21.21
C ASN A 84 -12.74 6.11 -22.49
N ASN A 85 -11.66 5.36 -22.35
CA ASN A 85 -10.85 4.84 -23.45
C ASN A 85 -11.34 3.48 -23.99
N GLY A 86 -12.53 3.02 -23.55
CA GLY A 86 -13.10 1.73 -23.96
C GLY A 86 -12.49 0.52 -23.27
N LEU A 87 -11.60 0.73 -22.29
CA LEU A 87 -11.03 -0.32 -21.45
C LEU A 87 -11.81 -0.46 -20.15
N LEU A 88 -11.65 -1.59 -19.48
CA LEU A 88 -12.15 -1.81 -18.13
C LEU A 88 -11.10 -1.36 -17.09
N VAL A 89 -11.56 -1.09 -15.86
CA VAL A 89 -10.65 -0.94 -14.72
C VAL A 89 -9.77 -2.18 -14.56
N ALA A 90 -10.32 -3.38 -14.77
CA ALA A 90 -9.57 -4.63 -14.76
C ALA A 90 -8.38 -4.62 -15.72
N ASP A 91 -8.53 -4.07 -16.93
CA ASP A 91 -7.47 -4.03 -17.94
C ASP A 91 -6.29 -3.18 -17.48
N GLN A 92 -6.56 -2.06 -16.79
CA GLN A 92 -5.51 -1.20 -16.23
C GLN A 92 -4.81 -1.87 -15.05
N VAL A 93 -5.58 -2.52 -14.17
CA VAL A 93 -5.06 -3.24 -12.99
C VAL A 93 -4.12 -4.39 -13.39
N ILE A 94 -4.38 -5.06 -14.51
CA ILE A 94 -3.52 -6.13 -15.04
C ILE A 94 -2.22 -5.55 -15.62
N LYS A 95 -2.26 -4.33 -16.15
CA LYS A 95 -1.13 -3.70 -16.86
C LYS A 95 0.02 -3.32 -15.95
N ASP A 96 -0.26 -2.76 -14.77
CA ASP A 96 0.78 -2.32 -13.81
C ASP A 96 0.29 -2.39 -12.35
N GLU A 97 1.22 -2.67 -11.43
CA GLU A 97 0.93 -2.75 -10.00
C GLU A 97 0.42 -1.43 -9.41
N SER A 98 0.84 -0.28 -9.94
CA SER A 98 0.39 1.03 -9.49
C SER A 98 -1.12 1.21 -9.66
N PHE A 99 -1.68 0.72 -10.77
CA PHE A 99 -3.13 0.74 -11.00
C PHE A 99 -3.86 -0.21 -10.04
N ARG A 100 -3.30 -1.40 -9.80
CA ARG A 100 -3.83 -2.35 -8.79
C ARG A 100 -3.92 -1.71 -7.42
N ILE A 101 -2.83 -1.10 -6.96
CA ILE A 101 -2.77 -0.48 -5.64
C ILE A 101 -3.73 0.71 -5.56
N TYR A 102 -3.80 1.52 -6.61
CA TYR A 102 -4.77 2.62 -6.67
C TYR A 102 -6.21 2.12 -6.54
N ALA A 103 -6.60 1.11 -7.32
CA ALA A 103 -7.94 0.54 -7.26
C ALA A 103 -8.25 -0.10 -5.89
N ASP A 104 -7.28 -0.83 -5.31
CA ASP A 104 -7.44 -1.48 -4.00
C ASP A 104 -7.58 -0.46 -2.86
N LEU A 105 -6.82 0.64 -2.92
CA LEU A 105 -6.94 1.71 -1.93
C LEU A 105 -8.25 2.49 -2.11
N PHE A 106 -8.68 2.70 -3.36
CA PHE A 106 -9.96 3.34 -3.65
C PHE A 106 -11.14 2.49 -3.15
N LEU A 107 -11.08 1.17 -3.29
CA LEU A 107 -12.10 0.24 -2.77
C LEU A 107 -12.30 0.38 -1.25
N ARG A 108 -11.24 0.72 -0.50
CA ARG A 108 -11.31 0.91 0.97
C ARG A 108 -12.08 2.16 1.38
N GLU A 109 -12.32 3.10 0.47
CA GLU A 109 -13.11 4.31 0.72
C GLU A 109 -14.62 4.05 0.72
N ALA A 110 -15.03 2.81 0.42
CA ALA A 110 -16.43 2.42 0.43
C ALA A 110 -17.08 2.66 1.79
N LYS A 111 -18.25 3.31 1.78
CA LYS A 111 -19.04 3.62 2.97
C LYS A 111 -20.13 2.59 3.17
N VAL A 112 -20.33 2.15 4.40
CA VAL A 112 -21.48 1.33 4.78
C VAL A 112 -22.70 2.23 4.85
N VAL A 113 -23.70 1.97 4.02
CA VAL A 113 -24.97 2.71 4.01
C VAL A 113 -25.91 2.17 5.08
N GLY A 114 -25.89 0.85 5.31
CA GLY A 114 -26.74 0.26 6.34
C GLY A 114 -26.63 -1.26 6.43
N PHE A 115 -27.25 -1.75 7.50
CA PHE A 115 -27.41 -3.16 7.82
C PHE A 115 -28.90 -3.48 7.86
N GLN A 116 -29.30 -4.60 7.26
CA GLN A 116 -30.69 -5.06 7.24
C GLN A 116 -30.73 -6.54 7.56
N LYS A 117 -31.63 -6.96 8.44
CA LYS A 117 -31.90 -8.38 8.67
C LYS A 117 -33.06 -8.80 7.76
N ILE A 118 -32.86 -9.83 6.95
CA ILE A 118 -33.86 -10.39 6.05
C ILE A 118 -33.97 -11.88 6.35
N MET A 119 -35.06 -12.28 7.02
CA MET A 119 -35.26 -13.66 7.48
C MET A 119 -34.05 -14.15 8.31
N ASP A 120 -33.41 -15.24 7.86
CA ASP A 120 -32.22 -15.85 8.46
C ASP A 120 -30.91 -15.30 7.88
N GLN A 121 -30.95 -14.14 7.22
CA GLN A 121 -29.80 -13.51 6.60
C GLN A 121 -29.56 -12.10 7.10
N GLN A 122 -28.29 -11.73 7.19
CA GLN A 122 -27.84 -10.37 7.38
C GLN A 122 -27.38 -9.80 6.03
N LYS A 123 -27.98 -8.67 5.64
CA LYS A 123 -27.65 -7.88 4.46
C LYS A 123 -26.86 -6.63 4.87
N VAL A 124 -25.79 -6.34 4.16
CA VAL A 124 -24.99 -5.11 4.28
C VAL A 124 -25.01 -4.38 2.96
N LEU A 125 -25.24 -3.07 2.98
CA LEU A 125 -25.15 -2.22 1.79
C LEU A 125 -23.88 -1.37 1.83
N LEU A 126 -23.10 -1.42 0.76
CA LEU A 126 -21.92 -0.59 0.56
C LEU A 126 -22.16 0.39 -0.59
N LYS A 127 -21.61 1.59 -0.43
CA LYS A 127 -21.62 2.66 -1.42
C LYS A 127 -20.20 3.13 -1.69
N LEU A 128 -19.83 3.23 -2.95
CA LEU A 128 -18.57 3.81 -3.41
C LEU A 128 -18.86 4.92 -4.40
N HIS A 129 -18.22 6.07 -4.22
CA HIS A 129 -18.37 7.23 -5.09
C HIS A 129 -17.21 7.26 -6.08
N LEU A 130 -17.49 7.09 -7.37
CA LEU A 130 -16.51 7.26 -8.45
C LEU A 130 -16.52 8.72 -8.89
N THR A 131 -15.50 9.44 -8.45
CA THR A 131 -15.30 10.85 -8.78
C THR A 131 -14.67 11.00 -10.17
N PRO A 132 -14.77 12.17 -10.81
CA PRO A 132 -14.05 12.43 -12.06
C PRO A 132 -12.52 12.23 -11.91
N ARG A 133 -11.98 12.49 -10.71
CA ARG A 133 -10.56 12.25 -10.39
C ARG A 133 -10.22 10.76 -10.45
N PHE A 134 -11.09 9.88 -9.97
CA PHE A 134 -10.90 8.43 -10.09
C PHE A 134 -10.68 8.02 -11.55
N TYR A 135 -11.58 8.44 -12.44
CA TYR A 135 -11.48 8.13 -13.87
C TYR A 135 -10.20 8.71 -14.49
N HIS A 136 -9.84 9.94 -14.12
CA HIS A 136 -8.60 10.57 -14.59
C HIS A 136 -7.37 9.76 -14.18
N CYS A 137 -7.25 9.35 -12.92
CA CYS A 137 -6.08 8.62 -12.43
C CYS A 137 -6.01 7.21 -13.03
N ILE A 138 -7.11 6.46 -13.04
CA ILE A 138 -7.10 5.06 -13.48
C ILE A 138 -7.00 4.91 -15.01
N SER A 139 -7.54 5.84 -15.80
CA SER A 139 -7.53 5.74 -17.26
C SER A 139 -6.27 6.31 -17.93
N SER A 140 -5.27 6.71 -17.14
CA SER A 140 -4.11 7.46 -17.59
C SER A 140 -2.85 6.60 -17.71
N THR A 141 -1.66 7.20 -17.57
CA THR A 141 -0.38 6.50 -17.59
C THR A 141 0.10 6.17 -16.18
N VAL A 142 1.15 5.35 -16.08
CA VAL A 142 1.69 4.91 -14.78
C VAL A 142 2.19 6.13 -13.98
N GLU A 143 2.81 7.11 -14.62
CA GLU A 143 3.32 8.31 -13.94
C GLU A 143 2.21 9.11 -13.28
N ILE A 144 1.06 9.24 -13.96
CA ILE A 144 -0.09 9.99 -13.45
C ILE A 144 -0.74 9.22 -12.29
N VAL A 145 -0.90 7.90 -12.39
CA VAL A 145 -1.50 7.12 -11.29
C VAL A 145 -0.58 7.12 -10.06
N SER A 146 0.74 7.06 -10.25
CA SER A 146 1.73 7.19 -9.16
C SER A 146 1.64 8.57 -8.50
N GLN A 147 1.47 9.63 -9.29
CA GLN A 147 1.24 10.97 -8.74
C GLN A 147 -0.07 11.03 -7.93
N CYS A 148 -1.17 10.47 -8.44
CA CYS A 148 -2.44 10.41 -7.70
C CYS A 148 -2.31 9.68 -6.36
N LEU A 149 -1.53 8.58 -6.32
CA LEU A 149 -1.24 7.86 -5.09
C LEU A 149 -0.46 8.72 -4.09
N GLN A 150 0.54 9.47 -4.55
CA GLN A 150 1.31 10.38 -3.69
C GLN A 150 0.46 11.53 -3.14
N GLU A 151 -0.35 12.16 -3.99
CA GLU A 151 -1.23 13.27 -3.60
C GLU A 151 -2.28 12.86 -2.56
N ASP A 152 -2.77 11.62 -2.64
CA ASP A 152 -3.74 11.08 -1.69
C ASP A 152 -3.08 10.63 -0.36
N GLY A 153 -1.76 10.76 -0.20
CA GLY A 153 -1.03 10.22 0.95
C GLY A 153 -1.09 8.70 1.02
N LYS A 154 -1.41 8.06 -0.11
CA LYS A 154 -1.64 6.64 -0.28
C LYS A 154 -0.32 6.00 -0.69
N THR A 155 0.59 5.87 0.26
CA THR A 155 1.84 5.14 0.00
C THR A 155 1.52 3.70 -0.37
N LEU A 156 2.24 3.17 -1.36
CA LEU A 156 2.16 1.78 -1.78
C LEU A 156 2.50 0.90 -0.56
N PHE A 157 1.49 0.45 0.18
CA PHE A 157 1.67 -0.68 1.09
C PHE A 157 1.83 -1.90 0.20
N THR A 158 3.05 -2.12 -0.30
CA THR A 158 3.37 -3.39 -0.94
C THR A 158 3.04 -4.47 0.08
N ARG A 159 2.44 -5.57 -0.39
CA ARG A 159 2.00 -6.68 0.46
C ARG A 159 3.15 -7.31 1.27
N ILE A 160 4.39 -6.90 0.98
CA ILE A 160 5.61 -7.09 1.76
C ILE A 160 6.38 -5.76 1.71
N GLY A 161 6.08 -4.86 2.64
CA GLY A 161 6.68 -3.52 2.68
C GLY A 161 6.47 -2.93 4.05
N TYR A 162 7.35 -3.31 4.98
CA TYR A 162 7.55 -2.54 6.19
C TYR A 162 7.73 -1.08 5.74
N GLN A 163 6.90 -0.16 6.25
CA GLN A 163 7.32 1.24 6.25
C GLN A 163 8.69 1.22 6.94
N GLN A 164 9.74 1.66 6.25
CA GLN A 164 10.97 2.01 6.95
C GLN A 164 10.57 3.12 7.90
N ALA A 165 10.44 2.77 9.18
CA ALA A 165 10.31 3.74 10.23
C ALA A 165 11.52 4.66 10.14
N GLU A 166 11.33 5.94 10.45
CA GLU A 166 12.43 6.87 10.60
C GLU A 166 13.37 6.30 11.67
N MET A 167 14.53 5.81 11.26
CA MET A 167 15.51 5.20 12.15
C MET A 167 16.20 6.34 12.89
N GLU A 168 15.74 6.64 14.11
CA GLU A 168 16.56 7.42 15.03
C GLU A 168 17.74 6.55 15.48
N THR A 169 18.95 6.94 15.10
CA THR A 169 20.17 6.31 15.62
C THR A 169 20.33 6.72 17.08
N VAL A 170 19.88 5.86 18.00
CA VAL A 170 20.12 6.07 19.43
C VAL A 170 21.59 5.70 19.73
N ASN A 171 22.33 6.64 20.31
CA ASN A 171 23.70 6.39 20.75
C ASN A 171 23.69 5.35 21.88
N VAL A 172 24.22 4.15 21.60
CA VAL A 172 24.22 2.98 22.50
C VAL A 172 25.16 3.11 23.71
N SER A 173 25.77 4.27 23.90
CA SER A 173 26.73 4.54 24.98
C SER A 173 26.09 4.92 26.32
N CYS A 174 24.76 4.81 26.45
CA CYS A 174 24.03 5.17 27.66
C CYS A 174 23.75 3.95 28.57
N PRO A 175 23.97 4.07 29.90
CA PRO A 175 23.74 2.98 30.86
C PRO A 175 22.26 2.54 31.00
N GLU A 176 21.31 3.41 30.65
CA GLU A 176 19.87 3.27 30.98
C GLU A 176 18.96 3.13 29.73
N CYS A 177 19.52 2.88 28.54
CA CYS A 177 18.77 2.91 27.28
C CYS A 177 18.00 1.61 26.95
N PHE A 178 18.11 0.56 27.77
CA PHE A 178 17.47 -0.73 27.51
C PHE A 178 15.95 -0.73 27.75
N ALA A 179 15.41 0.26 28.46
CA ALA A 179 13.99 0.31 28.78
C ALA A 179 13.12 0.71 27.57
N SER A 180 13.63 1.57 26.68
CA SER A 180 12.89 2.06 25.50
C SER A 180 12.94 1.13 24.29
N LEU A 181 13.82 0.12 24.30
CA LEU A 181 13.94 -0.90 23.26
C LEU A 181 13.02 -2.12 23.49
N SER A 182 12.24 -2.13 24.57
CA SER A 182 11.33 -3.22 24.89
C SER A 182 10.03 -3.12 24.07
N VAL A 183 10.05 -3.67 22.85
CA VAL A 183 8.83 -3.83 22.05
C VAL A 183 7.98 -4.93 22.65
N SER A 184 6.71 -4.63 22.97
CA SER A 184 5.77 -5.60 23.53
C SER A 184 5.60 -6.82 22.61
N GLY A 185 5.90 -8.02 23.13
CA GLY A 185 5.72 -9.29 22.39
C GLY A 185 7.01 -10.07 22.13
N PHE A 186 8.18 -9.49 22.39
CA PHE A 186 9.45 -10.22 22.38
C PHE A 186 9.84 -10.65 23.81
N SER A 187 10.42 -11.84 23.93
CA SER A 187 10.85 -12.41 25.21
C SER A 187 11.81 -11.46 25.93
N LYS A 188 11.54 -11.17 27.20
CA LYS A 188 12.42 -10.38 28.07
C LYS A 188 13.67 -11.14 28.51
N GLU A 189 13.72 -12.45 28.28
CA GLU A 189 14.86 -13.25 28.69
C GLU A 189 15.99 -13.14 27.67
N LYS A 190 17.16 -12.76 28.18
CA LYS A 190 18.40 -12.59 27.43
C LYS A 190 18.86 -13.95 26.93
N ASN A 191 18.52 -14.29 25.69
CA ASN A 191 19.06 -15.47 25.03
C ASN A 191 20.48 -15.13 24.51
N GLU A 192 21.49 -15.93 24.89
CA GLU A 192 22.89 -15.64 24.55
C GLU A 192 23.14 -15.66 23.03
N VAL A 193 22.36 -16.48 22.32
CA VAL A 193 22.41 -16.59 20.85
C VAL A 193 21.95 -15.31 20.18
N ASP A 194 20.86 -14.71 20.67
CA ASP A 194 20.33 -13.45 20.12
C ASP A 194 21.32 -12.31 20.35
N ARG A 195 22.03 -12.30 21.49
CA ARG A 195 23.10 -11.34 21.75
C ARG A 195 24.27 -11.50 20.77
N ALA A 196 24.74 -12.73 20.55
CA ALA A 196 25.82 -12.98 19.60
C ALA A 196 25.41 -12.54 18.18
N MET A 197 24.19 -12.87 17.75
CA MET A 197 23.71 -12.46 16.42
C MET A 197 23.56 -10.94 16.27
N LEU A 198 23.17 -10.23 17.33
CA LEU A 198 23.13 -8.75 17.35
C LEU A 198 24.53 -8.15 17.28
N ASP A 199 25.48 -8.64 18.08
CA ASP A 199 26.83 -8.09 18.19
C ASP A 199 27.62 -8.24 16.88
N TYR A 200 27.35 -9.31 16.12
CA TYR A 200 27.95 -9.56 14.81
C TYR A 200 27.13 -9.01 13.63
N GLY A 201 26.04 -8.28 13.86
CA GLY A 201 25.26 -7.63 12.80
C GLY A 201 24.49 -8.58 11.87
N PHE A 202 24.26 -9.83 12.28
CA PHE A 202 23.63 -10.84 11.43
C PHE A 202 22.11 -10.66 11.28
N TYR A 203 21.47 -9.84 12.13
CA TYR A 203 20.03 -9.54 11.99
C TYR A 203 19.70 -8.71 10.75
N ASP A 204 20.65 -7.88 10.27
CA ASP A 204 20.48 -7.02 9.10
C ASP A 204 20.91 -7.70 7.78
N SER A 205 21.34 -8.97 7.84
CA SER A 205 21.70 -9.75 6.66
C SER A 205 20.46 -10.39 6.01
N GLU A 206 20.43 -10.42 4.67
CA GLU A 206 19.29 -10.94 3.89
C GLU A 206 18.83 -12.33 4.38
N GLY A 207 17.52 -12.55 4.39
CA GLY A 207 16.84 -13.57 5.21
C GLY A 207 17.33 -15.03 5.07
N MET A 208 18.04 -15.37 4.01
CA MET A 208 18.71 -16.68 3.85
C MET A 208 19.86 -16.89 4.85
N ILE A 209 20.65 -15.85 5.14
CA ILE A 209 21.83 -15.96 6.01
C ILE A 209 21.39 -16.02 7.47
N ASN A 210 20.49 -15.15 7.90
CA ASN A 210 19.96 -15.13 9.27
C ASN A 210 19.29 -16.47 9.64
N LEU A 211 18.46 -17.04 8.75
CA LEU A 211 17.82 -18.34 8.99
C LEU A 211 18.85 -19.49 9.08
N THR A 212 19.85 -19.50 8.20
CA THR A 212 20.87 -20.57 8.15
C THR A 212 21.78 -20.52 9.36
N VAL A 213 22.23 -19.33 9.77
CA VAL A 213 23.08 -19.17 10.95
C VAL A 213 22.30 -19.50 12.21
N ARG A 214 21.03 -19.08 12.31
CA ARG A 214 20.19 -19.38 13.48
C ARG A 214 19.90 -20.86 13.63
N THR A 215 19.59 -21.54 12.53
CA THR A 215 19.36 -22.99 12.54
C THR A 215 20.63 -23.77 12.89
N MET A 216 21.78 -23.35 12.36
CA MET A 216 23.07 -23.96 12.70
C MET A 216 23.46 -23.76 14.16
N LEU A 217 23.32 -22.53 14.70
CA LEU A 217 23.63 -22.25 16.10
C LEU A 217 22.71 -22.99 17.06
N ASN A 218 21.41 -23.07 16.76
CA ASN A 218 20.47 -23.87 17.56
C ASN A 218 20.82 -25.36 17.50
N TYR A 219 21.22 -25.88 16.34
CA TYR A 219 21.65 -27.26 16.20
C TYR A 219 22.93 -27.54 17.02
N ILE A 220 23.91 -26.63 16.98
CA ILE A 220 25.14 -26.75 17.78
C ILE A 220 24.82 -26.65 19.28
N GLY A 221 23.99 -25.70 19.70
CA GLY A 221 23.58 -25.55 21.09
C GLY A 221 22.85 -26.80 21.63
N LEU A 222 21.97 -27.39 20.83
CA LEU A 222 21.26 -28.63 21.18
C LEU A 222 22.18 -29.85 21.21
N THR A 223 23.18 -29.92 20.33
CA THR A 223 24.13 -31.05 20.29
C THR A 223 25.22 -30.94 21.35
N GLN A 224 25.57 -29.74 21.81
CA GLN A 224 26.49 -29.50 22.93
C GLN A 224 25.88 -29.90 24.28
N ILE A 225 24.55 -29.95 24.41
CA ILE A 225 23.85 -30.46 25.60
C ILE A 225 23.86 -32.01 25.64
N ILE A 226 24.08 -32.67 24.49
CA ILE A 226 24.05 -34.15 24.38
C ILE A 226 25.42 -34.79 24.60
N PHE A 227 26.53 -34.04 24.47
CA PHE A 227 27.91 -34.57 24.59
C PHE A 227 28.69 -34.02 25.79
N LYS A 228 28.01 -33.66 26.89
CA LYS A 228 28.66 -33.37 28.17
C LYS A 228 28.03 -34.17 29.30
#